data_AF-A0A916JTQ6-F1
#
_entry.id   AF-A0A916JTQ6-F1
#
_cell.length_a   1.000
_cell.length_b   1.000
_cell.length_c   1.000
_cell.angle_alpha   90.00
_cell.angle_beta   90.00
_cell.angle_gamma   90.00
#
_symmetry.space_group_name_H-M   'P 1'
#
loop_
_entity.id
_entity.type
_entity.pdbx_description
1 polymer ?
#
loop_
_entity_poly.entity_id
_entity_poly.type
_entity_poly.pdbx_seq_one_letter_code
_entity_poly.pdbx_strand_id
1 'polypeptide(L)'
;MRSGGYRSIAPEDMNYDMLIENRWLIAGSPETVREQLRDSIEQLGTGRVILSFTTGVKPRWMVDKTLQLFSEQVLPHFRGRGRALVDEAPRAGYTNRLEYAVKRREDAPAPSAIKDGELVDVTRAHLDGVDARI
;
A
#
# COMPACT_ATOMS: atom_id res chain seq x y z
N MET A 1 27.00 7.71 -14.07
CA MET A 1 26.88 8.70 -12.96
C MET A 1 25.78 9.68 -13.35
N ARG A 2 24.58 9.60 -12.75
CA ARG A 2 23.50 10.58 -13.03
C ARG A 2 23.70 11.76 -12.09
N SER A 3 24.21 12.86 -12.65
CA SER A 3 24.52 14.10 -11.95
C SER A 3 23.22 14.79 -11.53
N GLY A 4 23.01 14.95 -10.21
CA GLY A 4 22.03 15.86 -9.63
C GLY A 4 20.57 15.40 -9.67
N GLY A 5 19.91 15.34 -8.50
CA GLY A 5 18.45 15.18 -8.44
C GLY A 5 17.74 16.44 -8.96
N TYR A 6 16.41 16.41 -9.12
CA TYR A 6 15.62 17.54 -9.65
C TYR A 6 15.83 18.91 -8.96
N ARG A 7 16.46 18.93 -7.78
CA ARG A 7 16.84 20.15 -7.05
C ARG A 7 18.12 20.83 -7.55
N SER A 8 18.90 20.20 -8.41
CA SER A 8 20.14 20.77 -8.96
C SER A 8 19.94 21.50 -10.30
N ILE A 9 18.73 21.45 -10.86
CA ILE A 9 18.38 22.12 -12.10
C ILE A 9 17.67 23.42 -11.74
N ALA A 10 18.06 24.53 -12.37
CA ALA A 10 17.38 25.79 -12.18
C ALA A 10 15.91 25.64 -12.64
N PRO A 11 14.93 26.18 -11.92
CA PRO A 11 13.52 26.06 -12.30
C PRO A 11 13.24 26.54 -13.73
N GLU A 12 13.99 27.53 -14.22
CA GLU A 12 13.88 28.05 -15.59
C GLU A 12 14.29 27.04 -16.67
N ASP A 13 15.23 26.14 -16.35
CA ASP A 13 15.73 25.12 -17.27
C ASP A 13 14.87 23.84 -17.25
N MET A 14 13.91 23.76 -16.32
CA MET A 14 13.05 22.59 -16.15
C MET A 14 11.88 22.61 -17.14
N ASN A 15 12.16 22.24 -18.38
CA ASN A 15 11.14 22.12 -19.42
C ASN A 15 10.44 20.74 -19.42
N TYR A 16 9.29 20.67 -20.10
CA TYR A 16 8.46 19.46 -20.16
C TYR A 16 9.20 18.25 -20.74
N ASP A 17 9.96 18.44 -21.81
CA ASP A 17 10.66 17.36 -22.50
C ASP A 17 11.73 16.75 -21.59
N MET A 18 12.49 17.58 -20.88
CA MET A 18 13.47 17.13 -19.89
C MET A 18 12.80 16.31 -18.77
N LEU A 19 11.61 16.70 -18.31
CA LEU A 19 10.87 15.95 -17.29
C LEU A 19 10.46 14.56 -17.79
N ILE A 20 10.05 14.46 -19.07
CA ILE A 20 9.69 13.19 -19.72
C ILE A 20 10.93 12.32 -19.95
N GLU A 21 12.00 12.89 -20.53
CA GLU A 21 13.25 12.19 -20.84
C GLU A 21 13.90 11.59 -19.59
N ASN A 22 13.88 12.33 -18.46
CA ASN A 22 14.41 11.85 -17.19
C ASN A 22 13.44 10.94 -16.42
N ARG A 23 12.26 10.63 -16.98
CA ARG A 23 11.17 9.87 -16.34
C ARG A 23 10.72 10.46 -14.99
N TRP A 24 10.84 11.77 -14.83
CA TRP A 24 10.30 12.48 -13.65
C TRP A 24 8.80 12.75 -13.81
N LEU A 25 8.34 12.83 -15.05
CA LEU A 25 6.95 12.83 -15.45
C LEU A 25 6.69 11.65 -16.38
N ILE A 26 5.58 10.94 -16.18
CA ILE A 26 5.10 9.91 -17.10
C ILE A 26 3.81 10.44 -17.72
N ALA A 27 3.83 10.72 -19.02
CA ALA A 27 2.68 11.25 -19.75
C ALA A 27 2.68 10.76 -21.20
N GLY A 28 1.50 10.68 -21.81
CA GLY A 28 1.31 10.22 -23.17
C GLY A 28 -0.01 9.49 -23.34
N SER A 29 -0.08 8.64 -24.37
CA SER A 29 -1.19 7.70 -24.53
C SER A 29 -1.21 6.65 -23.40
N PRO A 30 -2.34 5.99 -23.12
CA PRO A 30 -2.38 4.90 -22.15
C PRO A 30 -1.36 3.79 -22.43
N GLU A 31 -1.10 3.50 -23.71
CA GLU A 31 -0.06 2.57 -24.15
C GLU A 31 1.33 3.01 -23.69
N THR A 32 1.69 4.25 -24.02
CA THR A 32 2.98 4.84 -23.63
C THR A 32 3.18 4.86 -22.12
N VAL A 33 2.13 5.22 -21.36
CA VAL A 33 2.17 5.24 -19.89
C VAL A 33 2.39 3.83 -19.33
N ARG A 34 1.73 2.81 -19.89
CA ARG A 34 1.90 1.41 -19.49
C ARG A 34 3.33 0.95 -19.70
N GLU A 35 3.93 1.21 -20.86
CA GLU A 35 5.30 0.82 -21.17
C GLU A 35 6.30 1.51 -20.22
N GLN A 36 6.18 2.82 -20.04
CA GLN A 36 7.07 3.57 -19.14
C GLN A 36 6.95 3.12 -17.67
N LEU A 37 5.73 2.83 -17.20
CA LEU A 37 5.52 2.32 -15.84
C LEU A 37 6.11 0.92 -15.66
N ARG A 38 5.90 0.02 -16.62
CA ARG A 38 6.49 -1.34 -16.59
C ARG A 38 8.01 -1.26 -16.52
N ASP A 39 8.63 -0.52 -17.44
CA ASP A 39 10.08 -0.37 -17.48
C ASP A 39 10.62 0.22 -16.17
N SER A 40 9.92 1.18 -15.58
CA SER A 40 10.33 1.81 -14.32
C SER A 40 10.22 0.85 -13.14
N ILE A 41 9.15 0.07 -13.06
CA ILE A 41 8.96 -0.95 -12.02
C ILE A 41 10.04 -2.03 -12.10
N GLU A 42 10.34 -2.52 -13.32
CA GLU A 42 11.33 -3.55 -13.56
C GLU A 42 12.76 -3.06 -13.28
N GLN A 43 13.11 -1.86 -13.75
CA GLN A 43 14.45 -1.28 -13.53
C GLN A 43 14.71 -0.93 -12.06
N LEU A 44 13.71 -0.42 -11.35
CA LEU A 44 13.84 -0.05 -9.94
C LEU A 44 13.59 -1.24 -8.99
N GLY A 45 13.14 -2.39 -9.50
CA GLY A 45 12.80 -3.57 -8.69
C GLY A 45 11.74 -3.31 -7.62
N THR A 46 10.86 -2.33 -7.84
CA THR A 46 9.97 -1.78 -6.81
C THR A 46 8.66 -2.55 -6.72
N GLY A 47 8.28 -3.00 -5.52
CA GLY A 47 7.01 -3.72 -5.28
C GLY A 47 5.78 -2.82 -5.09
N ARG A 48 5.98 -1.50 -4.89
CA ARG A 48 4.90 -0.54 -4.70
C ARG A 48 5.22 0.80 -5.34
N VAL A 49 4.32 1.28 -6.20
CA VAL A 49 4.41 2.61 -6.80
C VAL A 49 3.28 3.48 -6.27
N ILE A 50 3.60 4.70 -5.85
CA ILE A 50 2.61 5.73 -5.50
C ILE A 50 2.60 6.73 -6.65
N LEU A 51 1.42 6.94 -7.23
CA LEU A 51 1.23 7.82 -8.39
C LEU A 51 0.43 9.06 -7.97
N SER A 52 0.89 10.22 -8.43
CA SER A 52 0.18 11.49 -8.32
C SER A 52 -0.32 11.92 -9.69
N PHE A 53 -1.61 12.25 -9.78
CA PHE A 53 -2.25 12.71 -11.03
C PHE A 53 -2.52 14.22 -11.05
N THR A 54 -2.17 14.92 -9.97
CA THR A 54 -2.57 16.31 -9.71
C THR A 54 -1.39 17.25 -9.55
N THR A 55 -0.35 17.09 -10.38
CA THR A 55 0.80 18.01 -10.36
C THR A 55 0.41 19.36 -10.96
N GLY A 56 0.50 20.42 -10.14
CA GLY A 56 0.17 21.80 -10.52
C GLY A 56 -1.33 22.10 -10.52
N VAL A 57 -1.71 23.24 -11.10
CA VAL A 57 -3.12 23.66 -11.21
C VAL A 57 -3.75 22.99 -12.44
N LYS A 58 -4.71 22.10 -12.22
CA LYS A 58 -5.47 21.43 -13.28
C LYS A 58 -6.98 21.60 -13.04
N PRO A 59 -7.77 21.81 -14.11
CA PRO A 59 -9.22 21.76 -13.97
C PRO A 59 -9.66 20.33 -13.66
N ARG A 60 -10.71 20.19 -12.84
CA ARG A 60 -11.19 18.91 -12.32
C ARG A 60 -11.45 17.86 -13.40
N TRP A 61 -12.09 18.24 -14.50
CA TRP A 61 -12.42 17.33 -15.60
C TRP A 61 -11.20 16.62 -16.20
N MET A 62 -10.03 17.28 -16.18
CA MET A 62 -8.79 16.71 -16.69
C MET A 62 -8.29 15.61 -15.75
N VAL A 63 -8.35 15.84 -14.44
CA VAL A 63 -7.98 14.85 -13.42
C VAL A 63 -8.92 13.64 -13.50
N ASP A 64 -10.23 13.89 -13.61
CA ASP A 64 -11.23 12.83 -13.73
C ASP A 64 -10.99 12.00 -15.00
N LYS A 65 -10.68 12.65 -16.13
CA LYS A 65 -10.38 11.93 -17.38
C LYS A 65 -9.09 11.12 -17.30
N THR A 66 -8.04 11.66 -16.69
CA THR A 66 -6.78 10.93 -16.47
C THR A 66 -7.01 9.70 -15.60
N LEU A 67 -7.73 9.84 -14.49
CA LEU A 67 -8.05 8.72 -13.60
C LEU A 67 -8.90 7.66 -14.31
N GLN A 68 -9.89 8.08 -15.11
CA GLN A 68 -10.69 7.16 -15.92
C GLN A 68 -9.79 6.33 -16.85
N LEU A 69 -9.00 7.01 -17.70
CA LEU A 69 -8.10 6.36 -18.66
C LEU A 69 -7.09 5.43 -17.96
N PHE A 70 -6.51 5.88 -16.85
CA PHE A 70 -5.58 5.06 -16.07
C PHE A 70 -6.28 3.81 -15.52
N SER A 71 -7.47 3.95 -14.95
CA SER A 71 -8.21 2.85 -14.34
C SER A 71 -8.68 1.80 -15.34
N GLU A 72 -9.09 2.24 -16.54
CA GLU A 72 -9.63 1.38 -17.59
C GLU A 72 -8.54 0.74 -18.46
N GLN A 73 -7.45 1.48 -18.76
CA GLN A 73 -6.51 1.09 -19.82
C GLN A 73 -5.08 0.84 -19.35
N VAL A 74 -4.71 1.26 -18.13
CA VAL A 74 -3.34 1.11 -17.62
C VAL A 74 -3.30 0.13 -16.45
N LEU A 75 -4.01 0.44 -15.36
CA LEU A 75 -4.01 -0.32 -14.12
C LEU A 75 -4.30 -1.83 -14.27
N PRO A 76 -5.23 -2.28 -15.14
CA PRO A 76 -5.54 -3.71 -15.29
C PRO A 76 -4.32 -4.56 -15.69
N HIS A 77 -3.36 -4.00 -16.42
CA HIS A 77 -2.15 -4.70 -16.86
C HIS A 77 -1.14 -4.98 -15.73
N PHE A 78 -1.29 -4.34 -14.56
CA PHE A 78 -0.38 -4.49 -13.42
C PHE A 78 -0.96 -5.34 -12.27
N ARG A 79 -2.28 -5.60 -12.26
CA ARG A 79 -2.95 -6.31 -11.15
C ARG A 79 -2.53 -7.78 -10.97
N GLY A 80 -2.02 -8.44 -12.02
CA GLY A 80 -1.57 -9.83 -11.95
C GLY A 80 -0.06 -10.02 -11.78
N ARG A 81 0.74 -8.94 -11.87
CA ARG A 81 2.22 -9.00 -11.89
C ARG A 81 2.89 -8.25 -10.75
N GLY A 82 2.12 -7.67 -9.83
CA GLY A 82 2.68 -7.01 -8.66
C GLY A 82 3.43 -8.03 -7.80
N ARG A 83 4.71 -7.76 -7.49
CA ARG A 83 5.45 -8.52 -6.49
C ARG A 83 4.70 -8.39 -5.16
N ALA A 84 4.35 -9.50 -4.53
CA ALA A 84 3.76 -9.47 -3.19
C ALA A 84 4.69 -8.66 -2.27
N LEU A 85 4.13 -7.75 -1.47
CA LEU A 85 4.91 -6.86 -0.58
C LEU A 85 5.74 -7.65 0.45
N VAL A 86 5.34 -8.89 0.66
CA VAL A 86 5.98 -9.94 1.42
C VAL A 86 5.43 -11.23 0.79
N ASP A 87 6.28 -12.21 0.46
CA ASP A 87 5.81 -13.60 0.60
C ASP A 87 5.23 -13.65 2.01
N GLU A 88 3.93 -13.91 2.16
CA GLU A 88 3.25 -13.82 3.46
C GLU A 88 4.07 -14.58 4.50
N ALA A 89 4.93 -13.86 5.23
CA ALA A 89 5.64 -14.44 6.34
C ALA A 89 4.53 -14.93 7.27
N PRO A 90 4.57 -16.20 7.73
CA PRO A 90 3.50 -16.75 8.53
C PRO A 90 3.20 -15.77 9.65
N ARG A 91 1.93 -15.32 9.70
CA ARG A 91 1.51 -14.31 10.69
C ARG A 91 1.89 -14.80 12.08
N ALA A 92 2.61 -13.97 12.82
CA ALA A 92 2.85 -14.19 14.24
C ALA A 92 1.56 -13.87 15.01
N GLY A 93 0.54 -14.73 14.91
CA GLY A 93 -0.72 -14.58 15.65
C GLY A 93 -1.96 -15.14 14.94
N TYR A 94 -3.07 -15.13 15.67
CA TYR A 94 -4.37 -15.62 15.22
C TYR A 94 -5.29 -14.46 14.83
N THR A 95 -6.11 -14.63 13.80
CA THR A 95 -6.99 -13.61 13.21
C THR A 95 -8.18 -13.28 14.11
N ASN A 96 -8.65 -14.26 14.88
CA ASN A 96 -9.82 -14.11 15.75
C ASN A 96 -9.78 -15.10 16.93
N ARG A 97 -10.73 -14.92 17.86
CA ARG A 97 -10.86 -15.75 19.08
C ARG A 97 -11.09 -17.24 18.77
N LEU A 98 -11.84 -17.57 17.72
CA LEU A 98 -12.09 -18.96 17.32
C LEU A 98 -10.82 -19.63 16.80
N GLU A 99 -10.06 -18.90 15.98
CA GLU A 99 -8.78 -19.38 15.45
C GLU A 99 -7.78 -19.61 16.58
N TYR A 100 -7.69 -18.70 17.55
CA TYR A 100 -6.89 -18.90 18.75
C TYR A 100 -7.33 -20.14 19.53
N ALA A 101 -8.64 -20.30 19.78
CA ALA A 101 -9.17 -21.42 20.56
C ALA A 101 -8.84 -22.79 19.93
N VAL A 102 -8.84 -22.87 18.59
CA VAL A 102 -8.59 -24.11 17.83
C VAL A 102 -7.10 -24.36 17.61
N LYS A 103 -6.32 -23.32 17.30
CA LYS A 103 -4.92 -23.46 16.85
C LYS A 103 -3.88 -23.14 17.94
N ARG A 104 -4.30 -22.77 19.16
CA ARG A 104 -3.37 -22.63 20.28
C ARG A 104 -2.74 -23.99 20.60
N ARG A 105 -1.48 -23.96 21.04
CA ARG A 105 -0.88 -25.15 21.64
C ARG A 105 -1.68 -25.55 22.88
N GLU A 106 -1.82 -26.84 23.13
CA GLU A 106 -2.56 -27.34 24.30
C GLU A 106 -1.95 -26.88 25.62
N ASP A 107 -0.62 -26.68 25.64
CA ASP A 107 0.15 -26.20 26.80
C ASP A 107 0.16 -24.67 26.94
N ALA A 108 -0.43 -23.93 25.98
CA ALA A 108 -0.57 -22.50 26.11
C ALA A 108 -1.54 -22.18 27.26
N PRO A 109 -1.19 -21.25 28.18
CA PRO A 109 -2.11 -20.83 29.22
C PRO A 109 -3.39 -20.25 28.60
N ALA A 110 -4.51 -20.36 29.33
CA ALA A 110 -5.73 -19.67 28.93
C ALA A 110 -5.44 -18.16 28.78
N PRO A 111 -6.15 -17.45 27.88
CA PRO A 111 -6.06 -16.01 27.83
C PRO A 111 -6.44 -15.46 29.20
N SER A 112 -5.48 -14.85 29.88
CA SER A 112 -5.67 -14.35 31.24
C SER A 112 -5.26 -12.88 31.33
N ALA A 113 -5.94 -12.13 32.18
CA ALA A 113 -5.57 -10.79 32.58
C ALA A 113 -5.39 -10.75 34.10
N ILE A 114 -4.47 -9.90 34.58
CA ILE A 114 -4.38 -9.63 36.03
C ILE A 114 -5.42 -8.57 36.37
N LYS A 115 -6.31 -8.89 37.30
CA LYS A 115 -7.30 -7.96 37.85
C LYS A 115 -7.26 -8.04 39.36
N ASP A 116 -7.10 -6.90 40.02
CA ASP A 116 -7.08 -6.79 41.49
C ASP A 116 -6.04 -7.72 42.17
N GLY A 117 -4.93 -7.99 41.47
CA GLY A 117 -3.86 -8.89 41.93
C GLY A 117 -4.08 -10.37 41.60
N GLU A 118 -5.21 -10.75 41.02
CA GLU A 118 -5.54 -12.12 40.66
C GLU A 118 -5.48 -12.36 39.14
N LEU A 119 -5.09 -13.57 38.74
CA LEU A 119 -5.07 -13.98 37.34
C LEU A 119 -6.46 -14.49 36.95
N VAL A 120 -7.14 -13.75 36.08
CA VAL A 120 -8.52 -14.02 35.67
C VAL A 120 -8.56 -14.48 34.21
N ASP A 121 -9.23 -15.60 33.94
CA ASP A 121 -9.50 -16.10 32.58
C ASP A 121 -10.51 -15.18 31.88
N VAL A 122 -10.04 -14.45 30.87
CA VAL A 122 -10.87 -13.45 30.15
C VAL A 122 -11.97 -14.08 29.28
N THR A 123 -11.99 -15.41 29.14
CA THR A 123 -13.00 -16.15 28.38
C THR A 123 -14.12 -16.73 29.25
N ARG A 124 -13.89 -16.83 30.56
CA ARG A 124 -14.82 -17.43 31.53
C ARG A 124 -15.27 -16.47 32.62
N ALA A 125 -14.56 -15.37 32.82
CA ALA A 125 -14.97 -14.36 33.78
C ALA A 125 -16.22 -13.66 33.26
N HIS A 126 -17.38 -14.05 33.80
CA HIS A 126 -18.56 -13.20 33.75
C HIS A 126 -18.27 -11.98 34.63
N LEU A 127 -18.17 -10.82 34.00
CA LEU A 127 -17.90 -9.57 34.70
C LEU A 127 -19.23 -8.83 34.89
N ASP A 128 -19.74 -8.86 36.12
CA ASP A 128 -20.90 -8.05 36.51
C ASP A 128 -20.65 -6.58 36.14
N GLY A 129 -21.49 -6.05 35.26
CA GLY A 129 -21.46 -4.65 34.81
C GLY A 129 -20.59 -4.32 33.59
N VAL A 130 -19.87 -5.27 32.99
CA VAL A 130 -19.05 -5.04 31.77
C VAL A 130 -19.62 -5.76 30.54
N ASP A 131 -20.30 -6.90 30.73
CA ASP A 131 -20.92 -7.69 29.65
C ASP A 131 -22.21 -7.08 29.06
N ALA A 132 -22.62 -5.90 29.53
CA ALA A 132 -23.75 -5.17 28.96
C ALA A 132 -23.28 -4.24 27.83
N ARG A 133 -23.01 -4.80 26.63
CA ARG A 133 -23.39 -4.24 25.31
C ARG A 133 -22.72 -5.01 24.16
N ILE A 134 -23.58 -5.39 23.20
CA ILE A 134 -23.27 -5.84 21.84
C ILE A 134 -22.68 -4.67 21.05
#